data_AF-A0A4Q2YYP5-F1
#
_entry.id   AF-A0A4Q2YYP5-F1
#
_cell.length_a   1.000
_cell.length_b   1.000
_cell.length_c   1.000
_cell.angle_alpha   90.00
_cell.angle_beta   90.00
_cell.angle_gamma   90.00
#
_symmetry.space_group_name_H-M   'P 1'
#
loop_
_entity.id
_entity.type
_entity.pdbx_description
1 polymer ?
#
loop_
_entity_poly.entity_id
_entity_poly.type
_entity_poly.pdbx_seq_one_letter_code
_entity_poly.pdbx_strand_id
1 'polypeptide(L)'
;MTNISLFRFIASILIGFILVLSADSATARSPRPVVVGYLAAFKGLDLSIERTDRSVFTHYNLSFANPDGDGRFVREGRMTCMGDETGANLSVDALRKSVARLQAGGAKVLISTAGGVIPGCSGDWKALLAPERRAATVAALVALSDTLGLDGVDIDIEGQLLTDIDRAGDYTPFIAALSEAMKARGKLLTCATASYEGGMIPIDSIPWFDLVNVMSYDAIGPSWGPPGAEHSPYAMAERDLDLWLARGVAPDRLVLGMPFYGYGFDGENANWSYREIAAAHGKDATNVDVIGKLCSGCRYITHNSPATIEKKSRLAAAKAGGVMVWELSQDTPDHALTKAIERGLSRE
;
A
#
# COMPACT_ATOMS: atom_id res chain seq x y z
N MET A 1 64.48 63.48 -41.99
CA MET A 1 64.54 62.41 -43.02
C MET A 1 63.78 61.22 -42.42
N THR A 2 62.49 61.08 -42.74
CA THR A 2 61.95 60.07 -43.70
C THR A 2 62.30 58.63 -43.30
N ASN A 3 61.48 57.59 -43.38
CA ASN A 3 60.04 57.31 -43.55
C ASN A 3 59.99 55.75 -43.61
N ILE A 4 58.96 55.10 -43.05
CA ILE A 4 58.32 53.86 -43.55
C ILE A 4 59.11 52.53 -43.61
N SER A 5 58.60 51.51 -42.89
CA SER A 5 58.19 50.17 -43.39
C SER A 5 58.13 49.20 -42.19
N LEU A 6 56.98 49.00 -41.54
CA LEU A 6 55.93 48.02 -41.86
C LEU A 6 56.41 46.55 -41.80
N PHE A 7 56.07 45.84 -40.72
CA PHE A 7 55.34 44.56 -40.77
C PHE A 7 54.90 44.18 -39.34
N ARG A 8 53.58 44.26 -39.08
CA ARG A 8 52.94 43.77 -37.86
C ARG A 8 52.63 42.28 -38.06
N PHE A 9 53.20 41.41 -37.24
CA PHE A 9 52.73 40.05 -37.06
C PHE A 9 51.93 39.99 -35.76
N ILE A 10 50.59 39.97 -35.85
CA ILE A 10 49.71 39.72 -34.71
C ILE A 10 49.58 38.19 -34.60
N ALA A 11 50.27 37.61 -33.62
CA ALA A 11 50.03 36.24 -33.20
C ALA A 11 48.87 36.24 -32.19
N SER A 12 47.67 35.89 -32.65
CA SER A 12 46.52 35.62 -31.79
C SER A 12 46.74 34.28 -31.07
N ILE A 13 47.05 34.33 -29.77
CA ILE A 13 47.02 33.15 -28.90
C ILE A 13 45.56 32.92 -28.52
N LEU A 14 44.91 31.95 -29.18
CA LEU A 14 43.61 31.44 -28.78
C LEU A 14 43.84 30.35 -27.71
N ILE A 15 43.67 30.70 -26.44
CA ILE A 15 43.65 29.72 -25.34
C ILE A 15 42.28 29.02 -25.39
N GLY A 16 42.24 27.85 -26.01
CA GLY A 16 41.09 26.96 -25.97
C GLY A 16 40.97 26.33 -24.58
N PHE A 17 40.01 26.80 -23.79
CA PHE A 17 39.56 26.13 -22.58
C PHE A 17 38.73 24.91 -22.98
N ILE A 18 39.34 23.72 -23.01
CA ILE A 18 38.60 22.45 -23.12
C ILE A 18 38.05 22.14 -21.73
N LEU A 19 36.78 22.49 -21.51
CA LEU A 19 36.00 21.96 -20.39
C LEU A 19 35.76 20.47 -20.67
N VAL A 20 36.52 19.61 -20.00
CA VAL A 20 36.20 18.17 -19.91
C VAL A 20 35.01 18.05 -18.98
N LEU A 21 33.81 18.14 -19.54
CA LEU A 21 32.58 17.67 -18.89
C LEU A 21 32.73 16.17 -18.69
N SER A 22 33.14 15.79 -17.47
CA SER A 22 32.99 14.41 -17.00
C SER A 22 31.50 14.18 -16.85
N ALA A 23 30.87 13.64 -17.90
CA ALA A 23 29.54 13.09 -17.80
C ALA A 23 29.64 11.86 -16.90
N ASP A 24 29.39 12.06 -15.60
CA ASP A 24 29.05 10.97 -14.71
C ASP A 24 27.84 10.28 -15.34
N SER A 25 28.13 9.16 -15.98
CA SER A 25 27.12 8.22 -16.44
C SER A 25 26.58 7.56 -15.19
N ALA A 26 25.75 8.29 -14.45
CA ALA A 26 24.86 7.71 -13.47
C ALA A 26 23.97 6.76 -14.27
N THR A 27 24.37 5.49 -14.34
CA THR A 27 23.48 4.42 -14.74
C THR A 27 22.26 4.57 -13.85
N ALA A 28 21.15 5.08 -14.41
CA ALA A 28 19.90 5.19 -13.71
C ALA A 28 19.56 3.77 -13.25
N ARG A 29 19.86 3.47 -11.99
CA ARG A 29 19.48 2.20 -11.38
C ARG A 29 17.97 2.17 -11.53
N SER A 30 17.46 1.16 -12.24
CA SER A 30 16.01 0.95 -12.32
C SER A 30 15.46 1.12 -10.91
N PRO A 31 14.43 1.97 -10.70
CA PRO A 31 13.87 2.19 -9.38
C PRO A 31 13.59 0.84 -8.74
N ARG A 32 14.00 0.67 -7.48
CA ARG A 32 13.71 -0.55 -6.73
C ARG A 32 12.19 -0.68 -6.67
N PRO A 33 11.60 -1.85 -6.99
CA PRO A 33 10.16 -2.01 -6.93
C PRO A 33 9.61 -1.64 -5.54
N VAL A 34 8.46 -0.97 -5.51
CA VAL A 34 7.74 -0.70 -4.28
C VAL A 34 7.16 -2.01 -3.75
N VAL A 35 7.38 -2.28 -2.48
CA VAL A 35 6.75 -3.41 -1.77
C VAL A 35 6.12 -2.85 -0.50
N VAL A 36 4.78 -2.86 -0.46
CA VAL A 36 3.97 -2.36 0.65
C VAL A 36 3.48 -3.54 1.50
N GLY A 37 3.72 -3.50 2.79
CA GLY A 37 3.22 -4.50 3.74
C GLY A 37 2.26 -3.87 4.75
N TYR A 38 1.04 -4.40 4.83
CA TYR A 38 0.12 -4.01 5.90
C TYR A 38 0.43 -4.76 7.19
N LEU A 39 0.43 -4.03 8.32
CA LEU A 39 0.59 -4.58 9.66
C LEU A 39 -0.69 -4.31 10.46
N ALA A 40 -1.49 -5.36 10.65
CA ALA A 40 -2.74 -5.28 11.39
C ALA A 40 -2.47 -5.14 12.90
N ALA A 41 -2.70 -3.95 13.46
CA ALA A 41 -2.53 -3.66 14.88
C ALA A 41 -3.36 -4.61 15.76
N PHE A 42 -4.59 -4.91 15.34
CA PHE A 42 -5.51 -5.81 16.02
C PHE A 42 -5.09 -7.29 16.00
N LYS A 43 -3.98 -7.63 15.33
CA LYS A 43 -3.33 -8.96 15.39
C LYS A 43 -2.02 -8.96 16.18
N GLY A 44 -1.67 -7.82 16.79
CA GLY A 44 -0.45 -7.63 17.55
C GLY A 44 0.67 -7.09 16.67
N LEU A 45 0.89 -5.78 16.78
CA LEU A 45 1.85 -5.07 15.94
C LEU A 45 3.30 -5.55 16.17
N ASP A 46 3.75 -5.61 17.43
CA ASP A 46 5.13 -5.98 17.73
C ASP A 46 5.45 -7.42 17.30
N LEU A 47 4.54 -8.35 17.56
CA LEU A 47 4.69 -9.74 17.15
C LEU A 47 4.67 -9.88 15.61
N SER A 48 3.84 -9.09 14.92
CA SER A 48 3.80 -9.07 13.46
C SER A 48 5.13 -8.55 12.88
N ILE A 49 5.69 -7.48 13.46
CA ILE A 49 7.00 -6.94 13.05
C ILE A 49 8.11 -7.96 13.29
N GLU A 50 8.07 -8.71 14.39
CA GLU A 50 9.04 -9.76 14.70
C GLU A 50 8.98 -10.95 13.75
N ARG A 51 7.77 -11.29 13.30
CA ARG A 51 7.52 -12.45 12.43
C ARG A 51 7.59 -12.15 10.94
N THR A 52 7.86 -10.91 10.56
CA THR A 52 7.97 -10.51 9.16
C THR A 52 9.44 -10.54 8.74
N ASP A 53 9.75 -11.21 7.62
CA ASP A 53 11.00 -10.93 6.91
C ASP A 53 10.88 -9.57 6.23
N ARG A 54 11.60 -8.59 6.77
CA ARG A 54 11.50 -7.18 6.39
C ARG A 54 12.38 -6.80 5.21
N SER A 55 13.18 -7.74 4.68
CA SER A 55 14.23 -7.46 3.69
C SER A 55 13.72 -6.90 2.35
N VAL A 56 12.52 -7.30 1.94
CA VAL A 56 11.93 -6.88 0.66
C VAL A 56 11.00 -5.68 0.78
N PHE A 57 10.48 -5.39 1.97
CA PHE A 57 9.47 -4.37 2.18
C PHE A 57 10.06 -2.97 2.23
N THR A 58 9.51 -2.08 1.40
CA THR A 58 9.93 -0.68 1.27
C THR A 58 9.02 0.27 2.04
N HIS A 59 7.76 -0.13 2.24
CA HIS A 59 6.73 0.65 2.90
C HIS A 59 5.93 -0.26 3.84
N TYR A 60 5.53 0.28 4.99
CA TYR A 60 4.60 -0.36 5.92
C TYR A 60 3.40 0.53 6.17
N ASN A 61 2.20 -0.05 6.10
CA ASN A 61 0.95 0.59 6.49
C ASN A 61 0.49 -0.01 7.82
N LEU A 62 0.44 0.80 8.88
CA LEU A 62 -0.10 0.39 10.17
C LEU A 62 -1.63 0.49 10.16
N SER A 63 -2.33 -0.64 10.32
CA SER A 63 -3.79 -0.72 10.14
C SER A 63 -4.53 -1.04 11.44
N PHE A 64 -5.62 -0.35 11.81
CA PHE A 64 -6.18 0.86 11.21
C PHE A 64 -6.43 1.91 12.28
N ALA A 65 -6.08 3.16 11.97
CA ALA A 65 -6.43 4.29 12.80
C ALA A 65 -7.76 4.89 12.35
N ASN A 66 -8.68 5.02 13.30
CA ASN A 66 -9.92 5.77 13.13
C ASN A 66 -9.97 6.92 14.14
N PRO A 67 -10.56 8.07 13.79
CA PRO A 67 -10.82 9.13 14.75
C PRO A 67 -12.04 8.78 15.61
N ASP A 68 -12.20 9.42 16.76
CA ASP A 68 -13.47 9.38 17.50
C ASP A 68 -14.55 10.27 16.85
N GLY A 69 -15.74 10.34 17.47
CA GLY A 69 -16.85 11.19 17.01
C GLY A 69 -16.49 12.68 16.83
N ASP A 70 -15.55 13.20 17.63
CA ASP A 70 -15.07 14.58 17.52
C ASP A 70 -14.04 14.77 16.41
N GLY A 71 -13.60 13.69 15.74
CA GLY A 71 -12.58 13.72 14.69
C GLY A 71 -11.15 13.65 15.24
N ARG A 72 -10.96 13.25 16.51
CA ARG A 72 -9.63 13.15 17.12
C ARG A 72 -9.10 11.73 17.02
N PHE A 73 -7.85 11.58 16.59
CA PHE A 73 -7.15 10.28 16.55
C PHE A 73 -6.42 9.93 17.85
N VAL A 74 -6.08 10.93 18.67
CA VAL A 74 -5.32 10.76 19.91
C VAL A 74 -5.99 11.54 21.03
N ARG A 75 -6.11 10.91 22.21
CA ARG A 75 -6.43 11.54 23.49
C ARG A 75 -5.53 10.98 24.56
N GLU A 76 -4.99 11.85 25.42
CA GLU A 76 -4.26 11.43 26.63
C GLU A 76 -3.13 10.41 26.36
N GLY A 77 -2.38 10.63 25.26
CA GLY A 77 -1.27 9.76 24.87
C GLY A 77 -1.68 8.41 24.27
N ARG A 78 -2.94 8.26 23.87
CA ARG A 78 -3.55 7.02 23.37
C ARG A 78 -4.31 7.24 22.08
N MET A 79 -4.30 6.26 21.19
CA MET A 79 -5.21 6.23 20.05
C MET A 79 -6.65 6.19 20.54
N THR A 80 -7.55 6.87 19.82
CA THR A 80 -8.98 6.89 20.16
C THR A 80 -9.73 5.70 19.60
N CYS A 81 -9.33 5.21 18.43
CA CYS A 81 -9.94 4.05 17.79
C CYS A 81 -8.91 3.30 16.92
N MET A 82 -8.03 2.56 17.59
CA MET A 82 -7.04 1.68 16.98
C MET A 82 -6.63 0.63 18.01
N GLY A 83 -7.36 -0.49 18.03
CA GLY A 83 -7.15 -1.59 18.97
C GLY A 83 -5.93 -2.44 18.66
N ASP A 84 -5.29 -2.95 19.70
CA ASP A 84 -4.36 -4.06 19.65
C ASP A 84 -5.09 -5.42 19.67
N GLU A 85 -4.35 -6.52 19.75
CA GLU A 85 -4.90 -7.89 19.80
C GLU A 85 -5.76 -8.18 21.03
N THR A 86 -5.68 -7.34 22.06
CA THR A 86 -6.51 -7.42 23.28
C THR A 86 -7.77 -6.56 23.18
N GLY A 87 -7.88 -5.74 22.12
CA GLY A 87 -8.94 -4.76 21.94
C GLY A 87 -8.71 -3.45 22.69
N ALA A 88 -7.62 -3.32 23.45
CA ALA A 88 -7.23 -2.05 24.02
C ALA A 88 -6.68 -1.15 22.91
N ASN A 89 -7.07 0.13 22.88
CA ASN A 89 -6.46 1.05 21.93
C ASN A 89 -4.93 1.07 22.09
N LEU A 90 -4.14 1.38 21.06
CA LEU A 90 -2.68 1.48 21.22
C LEU A 90 -2.26 2.80 21.89
N SER A 91 -1.15 2.78 22.63
CA SER A 91 -0.54 4.02 23.12
C SER A 91 0.31 4.68 22.02
N VAL A 92 0.39 6.01 22.06
CA VAL A 92 1.24 6.80 21.15
C VAL A 92 2.70 6.37 21.28
N ASP A 93 3.17 6.15 22.51
CA ASP A 93 4.56 5.74 22.76
C ASP A 93 4.89 4.35 22.19
N ALA A 94 3.95 3.40 22.28
CA ALA A 94 4.13 2.07 21.67
C ALA A 94 4.21 2.19 20.16
N LEU A 95 3.26 2.91 19.53
CA LEU A 95 3.26 3.13 18.09
C LEU A 95 4.54 3.83 17.61
N ARG A 96 5.01 4.87 18.30
CA ARG A 96 6.26 5.56 17.96
C ARG A 96 7.48 4.63 18.00
N LYS A 97 7.53 3.69 18.95
CA LYS A 97 8.59 2.68 19.01
C LYS A 97 8.52 1.72 17.82
N SER A 98 7.33 1.24 17.46
CA SER A 98 7.14 0.37 16.30
C SER A 98 7.49 1.10 14.99
N VAL A 99 7.08 2.37 14.83
CA VAL A 99 7.44 3.24 13.69
C VAL A 99 8.95 3.38 13.58
N ALA A 100 9.63 3.78 14.65
CA ALA A 100 11.09 3.93 14.66
C ALA A 100 11.83 2.62 14.33
N ARG A 101 11.34 1.48 14.84
CA ARG A 101 11.90 0.14 14.57
C ARG A 101 11.78 -0.27 13.10
N LEU A 102 10.72 0.13 12.42
CA LEU A 102 10.51 -0.13 10.99
C LEU A 102 11.35 0.82 10.13
N GLN A 103 11.37 2.12 10.47
CA GLN A 103 12.18 3.13 9.79
C GLN A 103 13.69 2.88 9.90
N ALA A 104 14.15 2.29 11.01
CA ALA A 104 15.56 1.90 11.16
C ALA A 104 16.03 0.87 10.11
N GLY A 105 15.09 0.15 9.49
CA GLY A 105 15.36 -0.75 8.35
C GLY A 105 15.41 -0.03 6.99
N GLY A 106 15.23 1.29 6.95
CA GLY A 106 15.20 2.11 5.73
C GLY A 106 13.83 2.16 5.04
N ALA A 107 12.80 1.53 5.62
CA ALA A 107 11.45 1.55 5.08
C ALA A 107 10.68 2.82 5.47
N LYS A 108 9.71 3.18 4.64
CA LYS A 108 8.73 4.22 4.93
C LYS A 108 7.60 3.65 5.77
N VAL A 109 7.11 4.39 6.75
CA VAL A 109 6.01 3.95 7.62
C VAL A 109 4.88 4.94 7.58
N LEU A 110 3.71 4.48 7.12
CA LEU A 110 2.47 5.23 7.06
C LEU A 110 1.47 4.60 8.02
N ILE A 111 0.41 5.35 8.34
CA ILE A 111 -0.75 4.82 9.03
C ILE A 111 -1.93 4.75 8.08
N SER A 112 -2.59 3.60 8.02
CA SER A 112 -3.79 3.41 7.23
C SER A 112 -5.02 3.69 8.06
N THR A 113 -6.01 4.34 7.44
CA THR A 113 -7.19 4.88 8.11
C THR A 113 -8.49 4.36 7.51
N ALA A 114 -9.54 4.34 8.32
CA ALA A 114 -10.81 3.65 8.02
C ALA A 114 -10.65 2.12 8.04
N GLY A 115 -10.43 1.51 6.87
CA GLY A 115 -10.46 0.08 6.60
C GLY A 115 -11.85 -0.42 6.18
N GLY A 116 -11.91 -1.64 5.65
CA GLY A 116 -13.15 -2.25 5.12
C GLY A 116 -14.27 -2.46 6.15
N VAL A 117 -13.94 -2.47 7.45
CA VAL A 117 -14.92 -2.46 8.54
C VAL A 117 -14.64 -1.28 9.46
N ILE A 118 -15.57 -0.33 9.49
CA ILE A 118 -15.47 0.84 10.38
C ILE A 118 -15.80 0.41 11.83
N PRO A 119 -14.85 0.53 12.77
CA PRO A 119 -15.08 0.16 14.16
C PRO A 119 -16.10 1.08 14.83
N GLY A 120 -16.86 0.55 15.79
CA GLY A 120 -17.91 1.31 16.49
C GLY A 120 -17.41 2.51 17.31
N CYS A 121 -16.11 2.57 17.63
CA CYS A 121 -15.49 3.75 18.24
C CYS A 121 -15.20 4.88 17.25
N SER A 122 -15.32 4.63 15.94
CA SER A 122 -14.99 5.60 14.90
C SER A 122 -16.02 6.73 14.86
N GLY A 123 -15.56 7.93 14.53
CA GLY A 123 -16.41 8.99 14.00
C GLY A 123 -16.97 8.64 12.63
N ASP A 124 -18.03 9.36 12.25
CA ASP A 124 -18.66 9.25 10.94
C ASP A 124 -17.76 9.87 9.86
N TRP A 125 -17.09 9.03 9.07
CA TRP A 125 -16.22 9.44 7.97
C TRP A 125 -16.93 10.31 6.94
N LYS A 126 -18.23 10.10 6.67
CA LYS A 126 -18.96 10.94 5.73
C LYS A 126 -19.09 12.36 6.26
N ALA A 127 -19.50 12.50 7.52
CA ALA A 127 -19.57 13.81 8.17
C ALA A 127 -18.19 14.46 8.34
N LEU A 128 -17.14 13.67 8.59
CA LEU A 128 -15.77 14.16 8.76
C LEU A 128 -15.15 14.72 7.47
N LEU A 129 -15.54 14.22 6.30
CA LEU A 129 -15.02 14.65 5.00
C LEU A 129 -15.84 15.78 4.37
N ALA A 130 -17.06 16.01 4.86
CA ALA A 130 -17.93 17.10 4.45
C ALA A 130 -17.28 18.48 4.63
N PRO A 131 -17.66 19.52 3.85
CA PRO A 131 -16.98 20.81 3.82
C PRO A 131 -16.83 21.46 5.20
N GLU A 132 -17.79 21.26 6.10
CA GLU A 132 -17.82 21.85 7.44
C GLU A 132 -16.74 21.28 8.37
N ARG A 133 -16.31 20.02 8.15
CA ARG A 133 -15.33 19.33 9.01
C ARG A 133 -14.02 18.99 8.30
N ARG A 134 -13.99 19.02 6.96
CA ARG A 134 -12.85 18.60 6.13
C ARG A 134 -11.52 19.21 6.58
N ALA A 135 -11.47 20.53 6.79
CA ALA A 135 -10.24 21.21 7.21
C ALA A 135 -9.75 20.72 8.58
N ALA A 136 -10.66 20.47 9.52
CA ALA A 136 -10.31 19.93 10.83
C ALA A 136 -9.84 18.47 10.73
N THR A 137 -10.48 17.66 9.89
CA THR A 137 -10.08 16.27 9.64
C THR A 137 -8.69 16.18 8.99
N VAL A 138 -8.40 17.03 7.99
CA VAL A 138 -7.07 17.15 7.39
C VAL A 138 -6.03 17.52 8.44
N ALA A 139 -6.31 18.55 9.26
CA ALA A 139 -5.41 18.95 10.33
C ALA A 139 -5.18 17.85 11.37
N ALA A 140 -6.20 17.05 11.69
CA ALA A 140 -6.09 15.93 12.63
C ALA A 140 -5.21 14.80 12.10
N LEU A 141 -5.33 14.45 10.80
CA LEU A 141 -4.47 13.45 10.16
C LEU A 141 -3.02 13.91 10.05
N VAL A 142 -2.81 15.17 9.71
CA VAL A 142 -1.47 15.79 9.73
C VAL A 142 -0.88 15.72 11.14
N ALA A 143 -1.65 16.13 12.15
CA ALA A 143 -1.20 16.10 13.55
C ALA A 143 -0.89 14.67 14.02
N LEU A 144 -1.70 13.68 13.62
CA LEU A 144 -1.42 12.27 13.89
C LEU A 144 -0.10 11.83 13.26
N SER A 145 0.10 12.16 11.98
CA SER A 145 1.32 11.86 11.25
C SER A 145 2.56 12.46 11.92
N ASP A 146 2.47 13.72 12.36
CA ASP A 146 3.55 14.41 13.07
C ASP A 146 3.78 13.80 14.47
N THR A 147 2.72 13.51 15.21
CA THR A 147 2.77 12.92 16.56
C THR A 147 3.47 11.57 16.58
N LEU A 148 3.18 10.72 15.58
CA LEU A 148 3.72 9.37 15.48
C LEU A 148 5.08 9.31 14.75
N GLY A 149 5.52 10.40 14.13
CA GLY A 149 6.76 10.43 13.34
C GLY A 149 6.64 9.64 12.03
N LEU A 150 5.46 9.60 11.43
CA LEU A 150 5.16 8.84 10.22
C LEU A 150 5.71 9.52 8.96
N ASP A 151 6.04 8.72 7.96
CA ASP A 151 6.40 9.17 6.61
C ASP A 151 5.18 9.54 5.76
N GLY A 152 3.95 9.22 6.21
CA GLY A 152 2.73 9.52 5.46
C GLY A 152 1.46 8.95 6.06
N VAL A 153 0.38 9.04 5.30
CA VAL A 153 -0.96 8.50 5.62
C VAL A 153 -1.48 7.71 4.43
N ASP A 154 -2.17 6.62 4.71
CA ASP A 154 -2.89 5.79 3.74
C ASP A 154 -4.41 5.90 3.99
N ILE A 155 -5.18 6.16 2.93
CA ILE A 155 -6.64 6.28 2.99
C ILE A 155 -7.28 4.99 2.46
N ASP A 156 -7.97 4.26 3.33
CA ASP A 156 -8.59 2.97 3.02
C ASP A 156 -10.10 3.03 3.33
N ILE A 157 -10.81 3.93 2.65
CA ILE A 157 -12.27 4.06 2.78
C ILE A 157 -12.88 3.20 1.67
N GLU A 158 -13.67 2.20 2.06
CA GLU A 158 -14.10 1.14 1.14
C GLU A 158 -15.61 1.11 0.87
N GLY A 159 -15.98 0.45 -0.23
CA GLY A 159 -17.34 0.01 -0.54
C GLY A 159 -18.40 1.11 -0.50
N GLN A 160 -19.53 0.80 0.14
CA GLN A 160 -20.68 1.71 0.15
C GLN A 160 -20.36 3.05 0.82
N LEU A 161 -19.51 3.06 1.85
CA LEU A 161 -19.09 4.29 2.50
C LEU A 161 -18.33 5.20 1.54
N LEU A 162 -17.37 4.65 0.78
CA LEU A 162 -16.67 5.39 -0.26
C LEU A 162 -17.64 5.94 -1.31
N THR A 163 -18.55 5.11 -1.81
CA THR A 163 -19.57 5.52 -2.79
C THR A 163 -20.41 6.69 -2.28
N ASP A 164 -20.82 6.64 -1.02
CA ASP A 164 -21.68 7.68 -0.44
C ASP A 164 -20.94 9.02 -0.25
N ILE A 165 -19.64 8.96 0.05
CA ILE A 165 -18.76 10.13 0.18
C ILE A 165 -18.45 10.73 -1.19
N ASP A 166 -18.16 9.88 -2.18
CA ASP A 166 -17.93 10.32 -3.57
C ASP A 166 -19.18 10.96 -4.17
N ARG A 167 -20.36 10.34 -3.99
CA ARG A 167 -21.63 10.91 -4.46
C ARG A 167 -21.97 12.25 -3.79
N ALA A 168 -21.53 12.46 -2.56
CA ALA A 168 -21.65 13.75 -1.87
C ALA A 168 -20.68 14.81 -2.42
N GLY A 169 -19.69 14.42 -3.24
CA GLY A 169 -18.66 15.29 -3.77
C GLY A 169 -17.53 15.58 -2.79
N ASP A 170 -17.38 14.76 -1.75
CA ASP A 170 -16.50 15.07 -0.61
C ASP A 170 -15.15 14.37 -0.65
N TYR A 171 -15.03 13.25 -1.39
CA TYR A 171 -13.80 12.47 -1.42
C TYR A 171 -12.65 13.25 -2.06
N THR A 172 -12.79 13.67 -3.32
CA THR A 172 -11.71 14.34 -4.07
C THR A 172 -11.22 15.63 -3.40
N PRO A 173 -12.09 16.56 -2.94
CA PRO A 173 -11.62 17.76 -2.24
C PRO A 173 -10.89 17.46 -0.92
N PHE A 174 -11.30 16.41 -0.21
CA PHE A 174 -10.58 15.96 0.99
C PHE A 174 -9.19 15.43 0.65
N ILE A 175 -9.09 14.55 -0.34
CA ILE A 175 -7.81 13.98 -0.80
C ILE A 175 -6.86 15.07 -1.29
N ALA A 176 -7.35 16.03 -2.07
CA ALA A 176 -6.56 17.16 -2.55
C ALA A 176 -5.97 17.98 -1.39
N ALA A 177 -6.81 18.41 -0.44
CA ALA A 177 -6.38 19.19 0.72
C ALA A 177 -5.39 18.42 1.61
N LEU A 178 -5.61 17.11 1.80
CA LEU A 178 -4.70 16.27 2.57
C LEU A 178 -3.36 16.09 1.84
N SER A 179 -3.37 15.89 0.53
CA SER A 179 -2.18 15.72 -0.30
C SER A 179 -1.28 16.95 -0.23
N GLU A 180 -1.86 18.15 -0.41
CA GLU A 180 -1.14 19.41 -0.29
C GLU A 180 -0.49 19.56 1.09
N ALA A 181 -1.22 19.24 2.16
CA ALA A 181 -0.73 19.35 3.53
C ALA A 181 0.39 18.35 3.85
N MET A 182 0.30 17.11 3.33
CA MET A 182 1.34 16.07 3.49
C MET A 182 2.58 16.39 2.67
N LYS A 183 2.42 16.78 1.39
CA LYS A 183 3.54 17.11 0.50
C LYS A 183 4.31 18.34 0.97
N ALA A 184 3.63 19.35 1.53
CA ALA A 184 4.29 20.49 2.17
C ALA A 184 5.21 20.10 3.35
N ARG A 185 5.02 18.89 3.91
CA ARG A 185 5.86 18.30 4.97
C ARG A 185 6.83 17.24 4.47
N GLY A 186 6.91 17.03 3.15
CA GLY A 186 7.70 15.94 2.55
C GLY A 186 7.17 14.55 2.90
N LYS A 187 5.87 14.44 3.20
CA LYS A 187 5.20 13.20 3.57
C LYS A 187 4.34 12.66 2.43
N LEU A 188 4.15 11.34 2.45
CA LEU A 188 3.38 10.59 1.45
C LEU A 188 1.88 10.61 1.77
N LEU A 189 1.07 10.56 0.72
CA LEU A 189 -0.34 10.20 0.78
C LEU A 189 -0.60 9.03 -0.17
N THR A 190 -1.08 7.91 0.36
CA THR A 190 -1.43 6.73 -0.44
C THR A 190 -2.90 6.35 -0.24
N CYS A 191 -3.40 5.43 -1.04
CA CYS A 191 -4.72 4.83 -0.82
C CYS A 191 -4.72 3.34 -1.09
N ALA A 192 -5.70 2.66 -0.51
CA ALA A 192 -6.18 1.37 -0.98
C ALA A 192 -7.50 1.54 -1.74
N THR A 193 -7.69 0.76 -2.80
CA THR A 193 -8.89 0.84 -3.65
C THR A 193 -9.25 -0.52 -4.24
N ALA A 194 -10.54 -0.80 -4.35
CA ALA A 194 -11.03 -1.99 -5.05
C ALA A 194 -11.13 -1.77 -6.57
N SER A 195 -11.51 -2.80 -7.33
CA SER A 195 -11.61 -2.77 -8.80
C SER A 195 -13.02 -3.12 -9.31
N TYR A 196 -14.07 -2.69 -8.59
CA TYR A 196 -15.47 -2.89 -8.98
C TYR A 196 -16.27 -1.59 -8.91
N GLU A 197 -17.38 -1.53 -9.64
CA GLU A 197 -18.25 -0.35 -9.68
C GLU A 197 -18.81 -0.02 -8.29
N GLY A 198 -18.60 1.22 -7.83
CA GLY A 198 -18.93 1.64 -6.47
C GLY A 198 -17.90 1.25 -5.39
N GLY A 199 -16.79 0.59 -5.75
CA GLY A 199 -15.67 0.33 -4.85
C GLY A 199 -14.37 1.05 -5.22
N MET A 200 -14.38 1.79 -6.34
CA MET A 200 -13.20 2.47 -6.88
C MET A 200 -13.13 3.92 -6.42
N ILE A 201 -11.95 4.39 -6.06
CA ILE A 201 -11.72 5.82 -5.82
C ILE A 201 -12.03 6.67 -7.08
N PRO A 202 -12.47 7.92 -6.93
CA PRO A 202 -12.78 8.80 -8.05
C PRO A 202 -11.55 9.09 -8.90
N ILE A 203 -11.70 9.15 -10.23
CA ILE A 203 -10.56 9.39 -11.15
C ILE A 203 -9.84 10.72 -10.82
N ASP A 204 -10.60 11.76 -10.49
CA ASP A 204 -10.05 13.08 -10.17
C ASP A 204 -9.22 13.10 -8.87
N SER A 205 -9.33 12.06 -8.03
CA SER A 205 -8.50 11.90 -6.83
C SER A 205 -7.12 11.30 -7.14
N ILE A 206 -6.96 10.57 -8.25
CA ILE A 206 -5.73 9.85 -8.61
C ILE A 206 -4.49 10.74 -8.62
N PRO A 207 -4.48 11.96 -9.21
CA PRO A 207 -3.28 12.79 -9.28
C PRO A 207 -2.68 13.18 -7.92
N TRP A 208 -3.46 13.09 -6.84
CA TRP A 208 -3.07 13.53 -5.51
C TRP A 208 -2.32 12.49 -4.70
N PHE A 209 -2.46 11.21 -5.03
CA PHE A 209 -1.75 10.13 -4.33
C PHE A 209 -0.30 10.01 -4.79
N ASP A 210 0.55 9.44 -3.94
CA ASP A 210 1.91 9.02 -4.29
C ASP A 210 1.89 7.57 -4.78
N LEU A 211 1.11 6.70 -4.11
CA LEU A 211 0.87 5.31 -4.50
C LEU A 211 -0.63 4.97 -4.48
N VAL A 212 -1.06 4.14 -5.42
CA VAL A 212 -2.41 3.57 -5.49
C VAL A 212 -2.31 2.06 -5.30
N ASN A 213 -2.71 1.57 -4.13
CA ASN A 213 -2.69 0.16 -3.78
C ASN A 213 -4.00 -0.50 -4.22
N VAL A 214 -3.94 -1.36 -5.24
CA VAL A 214 -5.13 -2.04 -5.79
C VAL A 214 -5.38 -3.33 -5.03
N MET A 215 -6.52 -3.42 -4.35
CA MET A 215 -6.93 -4.60 -3.60
C MET A 215 -7.46 -5.70 -4.53
N SER A 216 -6.55 -6.37 -5.25
CA SER A 216 -6.88 -7.43 -6.22
C SER A 216 -7.10 -8.78 -5.55
N TYR A 217 -8.03 -8.79 -4.60
CA TYR A 217 -8.45 -9.94 -3.81
C TYR A 217 -9.92 -9.75 -3.38
N ASP A 218 -10.47 -10.72 -2.64
CA ASP A 218 -11.86 -10.72 -2.15
C ASP A 218 -12.93 -10.71 -3.26
N ALA A 219 -12.63 -11.27 -4.43
CA ALA A 219 -13.58 -11.50 -5.52
C ALA A 219 -14.86 -12.21 -5.04
N ILE A 220 -14.65 -13.14 -4.11
CA ILE A 220 -15.67 -13.91 -3.43
C ILE A 220 -15.24 -14.12 -1.98
N GLY A 221 -16.19 -14.47 -1.13
CA GLY A 221 -15.95 -14.95 0.21
C GLY A 221 -17.13 -15.78 0.71
N PRO A 222 -17.07 -16.29 1.93
CA PRO A 222 -18.07 -17.24 2.43
C PRO A 222 -19.50 -16.67 2.48
N SER A 223 -19.63 -15.33 2.49
CA SER A 223 -20.92 -14.62 2.51
C SER A 223 -21.12 -13.63 1.35
N TRP A 224 -20.27 -13.63 0.32
CA TRP A 224 -20.43 -12.76 -0.85
C TRP A 224 -19.81 -13.35 -2.12
N GLY A 225 -20.27 -12.87 -3.28
CA GLY A 225 -19.83 -13.35 -4.58
C GLY A 225 -20.32 -14.76 -4.91
N PRO A 226 -20.18 -15.20 -6.17
CA PRO A 226 -20.61 -16.53 -6.59
C PRO A 226 -19.68 -17.62 -6.04
N PRO A 227 -20.18 -18.65 -5.33
CA PRO A 227 -19.36 -19.77 -4.89
C PRO A 227 -18.84 -20.60 -6.09
N GLY A 228 -17.79 -21.39 -5.86
CA GLY A 228 -17.14 -22.20 -6.90
C GLY A 228 -16.14 -21.42 -7.75
N ALA A 229 -15.57 -20.35 -7.21
CA ALA A 229 -14.51 -19.56 -7.82
C ALA A 229 -13.37 -19.31 -6.82
N GLU A 230 -12.27 -18.73 -7.29
CA GLU A 230 -11.17 -18.30 -6.44
C GLU A 230 -11.37 -16.84 -5.99
N HIS A 231 -10.92 -16.49 -4.78
CA HIS A 231 -11.08 -15.12 -4.27
C HIS A 231 -10.06 -14.13 -4.83
N SER A 232 -8.94 -14.60 -5.37
CA SER A 232 -7.86 -13.74 -5.90
C SER A 232 -7.14 -14.41 -7.10
N PRO A 233 -7.84 -14.76 -8.19
CA PRO A 233 -7.23 -15.45 -9.32
C PRO A 233 -6.23 -14.54 -10.06
N TYR A 234 -5.21 -15.12 -10.71
CA TYR A 234 -4.23 -14.36 -11.51
C TYR A 234 -4.89 -13.49 -12.59
N ALA A 235 -5.92 -14.01 -13.26
CA ALA A 235 -6.64 -13.25 -14.28
C ALA A 235 -7.36 -12.00 -13.74
N MET A 236 -7.72 -11.97 -12.44
CA MET A 236 -8.23 -10.75 -11.81
C MET A 236 -7.13 -9.70 -11.67
N ALA A 237 -5.94 -10.11 -11.20
CA ALA A 237 -4.80 -9.19 -11.09
C ALA A 237 -4.42 -8.53 -12.43
N GLU A 238 -4.45 -9.28 -13.54
CA GLU A 238 -4.22 -8.72 -14.87
C GLU A 238 -5.27 -7.67 -15.25
N ARG A 239 -6.56 -7.99 -15.07
CA ARG A 239 -7.67 -7.08 -15.38
C ARG A 239 -7.63 -5.82 -14.52
N ASP A 240 -7.34 -5.96 -13.23
CA ASP A 240 -7.34 -4.87 -12.29
C ASP A 240 -6.20 -3.89 -12.58
N LEU A 241 -5.00 -4.39 -12.90
CA LEU A 241 -3.91 -3.52 -13.34
C LEU A 241 -4.25 -2.79 -14.64
N ASP A 242 -4.79 -3.49 -15.63
CA ASP A 242 -5.17 -2.87 -16.90
C ASP A 242 -6.26 -1.80 -16.73
N LEU A 243 -7.22 -2.05 -15.83
CA LEU A 243 -8.25 -1.08 -15.46
C LEU A 243 -7.64 0.18 -14.85
N TRP A 244 -6.76 0.06 -13.86
CA TRP A 244 -6.19 1.22 -13.17
C TRP A 244 -5.20 2.01 -14.03
N LEU A 245 -4.46 1.33 -14.91
CA LEU A 245 -3.68 2.00 -15.95
C LEU A 245 -4.59 2.78 -16.91
N ALA A 246 -5.70 2.19 -17.36
CA ALA A 246 -6.66 2.87 -18.23
C ALA A 246 -7.38 4.06 -17.54
N ARG A 247 -7.53 4.02 -16.22
CA ARG A 247 -8.05 5.12 -15.40
C ARG A 247 -7.02 6.24 -15.16
N GLY A 248 -5.77 6.06 -15.60
CA GLY A 248 -4.74 7.10 -15.57
C GLY A 248 -3.77 7.05 -14.39
N VAL A 249 -3.71 5.94 -13.64
CA VAL A 249 -2.63 5.75 -12.66
C VAL A 249 -1.32 5.53 -13.43
N ALA A 250 -0.29 6.31 -13.11
CA ALA A 250 1.04 6.11 -13.70
C ALA A 250 1.60 4.75 -13.28
N PRO A 251 2.26 3.98 -14.19
CA PRO A 251 2.75 2.64 -13.87
C PRO A 251 3.61 2.59 -12.60
N ASP A 252 4.53 3.53 -12.40
CA ASP A 252 5.43 3.62 -11.25
C ASP A 252 4.72 3.92 -9.91
N ARG A 253 3.46 4.37 -9.95
CA ARG A 253 2.62 4.65 -8.78
C ARG A 253 1.57 3.56 -8.51
N LEU A 254 1.37 2.65 -9.45
CA LEU A 254 0.40 1.57 -9.34
C LEU A 254 1.02 0.39 -8.57
N VAL A 255 0.29 -0.14 -7.59
CA VAL A 255 0.78 -1.22 -6.72
C VAL A 255 -0.24 -2.35 -6.66
N LEU A 256 0.16 -3.58 -7.03
CA LEU A 256 -0.73 -4.74 -7.07
C LEU A 256 -0.86 -5.39 -5.68
N GLY A 257 -2.06 -5.36 -5.10
CA GLY A 257 -2.38 -6.06 -3.85
C GLY A 257 -2.52 -7.57 -4.02
N MET A 258 -1.99 -8.31 -3.04
CA MET A 258 -2.06 -9.77 -2.97
C MET A 258 -2.43 -10.24 -1.55
N PRO A 259 -3.24 -11.30 -1.42
CA PRO A 259 -3.65 -11.81 -0.12
C PRO A 259 -2.64 -12.80 0.45
N PHE A 260 -2.32 -12.67 1.73
CA PHE A 260 -1.61 -13.69 2.52
C PHE A 260 -2.60 -14.59 3.29
N TYR A 261 -3.82 -14.72 2.77
CA TYR A 261 -4.94 -15.40 3.41
C TYR A 261 -5.80 -16.06 2.34
N GLY A 262 -6.83 -16.77 2.79
CA GLY A 262 -7.81 -17.40 1.93
C GLY A 262 -9.16 -17.57 2.61
N TYR A 263 -10.12 -18.08 1.85
CA TYR A 263 -11.48 -18.35 2.31
C TYR A 263 -11.86 -19.81 2.12
N GLY A 264 -12.54 -20.35 3.13
CA GLY A 264 -13.12 -21.68 3.09
C GLY A 264 -14.62 -21.65 2.83
N PHE A 265 -15.09 -22.64 2.06
CA PHE A 265 -16.48 -22.80 1.66
C PHE A 265 -17.02 -24.17 2.06
N ASP A 266 -18.33 -24.25 2.28
CA ASP A 266 -19.07 -25.49 2.56
C ASP A 266 -18.50 -26.30 3.75
N GLY A 267 -18.61 -25.73 4.94
CA GLY A 267 -18.19 -26.35 6.21
C GLY A 267 -16.70 -26.25 6.51
N GLU A 268 -15.90 -25.59 5.68
CA GLU A 268 -14.57 -25.10 6.05
C GLU A 268 -14.66 -23.88 6.97
N ASN A 269 -13.56 -23.58 7.67
CA ASN A 269 -13.44 -22.28 8.34
C ASN A 269 -13.57 -21.16 7.31
N ALA A 270 -14.36 -20.14 7.64
CA ALA A 270 -14.64 -19.05 6.74
C ALA A 270 -13.37 -18.28 6.34
N ASN A 271 -12.52 -17.96 7.32
CA ASN A 271 -11.32 -17.15 7.15
C ASN A 271 -10.09 -17.95 7.54
N TRP A 272 -9.04 -17.85 6.73
CA TRP A 272 -7.76 -18.51 6.97
C TRP A 272 -6.59 -17.58 6.72
N SER A 273 -5.65 -17.47 7.65
CA SER A 273 -4.30 -17.02 7.28
C SER A 273 -3.58 -18.10 6.47
N TYR A 274 -2.68 -17.73 5.56
CA TYR A 274 -1.89 -18.72 4.81
C TYR A 274 -1.08 -19.64 5.73
N ARG A 275 -0.58 -19.11 6.85
CA ARG A 275 0.03 -19.87 7.95
C ARG A 275 -0.87 -20.97 8.50
N GLU A 276 -2.14 -20.66 8.77
CA GLU A 276 -3.10 -21.64 9.30
C GLU A 276 -3.42 -22.71 8.26
N ILE A 277 -3.56 -22.34 6.98
CA ILE A 277 -3.77 -23.31 5.89
C ILE A 277 -2.59 -24.28 5.84
N ALA A 278 -1.36 -23.77 5.81
CA ALA A 278 -0.15 -24.58 5.76
C ALA A 278 0.01 -25.47 7.00
N ALA A 279 -0.38 -24.99 8.18
CA ALA A 279 -0.34 -25.76 9.42
C ALA A 279 -1.39 -26.88 9.46
N ALA A 280 -2.60 -26.62 8.94
CA ALA A 280 -3.71 -27.57 8.97
C ALA A 280 -3.64 -28.64 7.86
N HIS A 281 -3.18 -28.26 6.66
CA HIS A 281 -3.21 -29.12 5.47
C HIS A 281 -1.83 -29.57 4.99
N GLY A 282 -0.76 -29.01 5.56
CA GLY A 282 0.62 -29.26 5.12
C GLY A 282 1.04 -28.37 3.94
N LYS A 283 2.34 -28.11 3.84
CA LYS A 283 2.93 -27.22 2.82
C LYS A 283 2.70 -27.71 1.39
N ASP A 284 2.65 -29.03 1.19
CA ASP A 284 2.43 -29.58 -0.16
C ASP A 284 1.04 -29.24 -0.70
N ALA A 285 0.03 -29.17 0.18
CA ALA A 285 -1.32 -28.79 -0.19
C ALA A 285 -1.44 -27.31 -0.59
N THR A 286 -0.54 -26.45 -0.10
CA THR A 286 -0.55 -25.01 -0.38
C THR A 286 0.29 -24.62 -1.60
N ASN A 287 0.79 -25.60 -2.36
CA ASN A 287 1.48 -25.39 -3.65
C ASN A 287 0.51 -25.09 -4.80
N VAL A 288 -0.80 -25.21 -4.56
CA VAL A 288 -1.87 -24.84 -5.49
C VAL A 288 -2.80 -23.84 -4.82
N ASP A 289 -3.57 -23.09 -5.61
CA ASP A 289 -4.45 -22.02 -5.10
C ASP A 289 -5.77 -22.53 -4.50
N VAL A 290 -6.10 -23.81 -4.73
CA VAL A 290 -7.34 -24.44 -4.24
C VAL A 290 -7.04 -25.77 -3.57
N ILE A 291 -7.49 -25.91 -2.32
CA ILE A 291 -7.55 -27.17 -1.59
C ILE A 291 -8.99 -27.65 -1.60
N GLY A 292 -9.25 -28.87 -2.08
CA GLY A 292 -10.60 -29.41 -2.25
C GLY A 292 -11.11 -29.27 -3.68
N LYS A 293 -12.45 -29.23 -3.86
CA LYS A 293 -13.07 -29.22 -5.19
C LYS A 293 -13.72 -27.86 -5.48
N LEU A 294 -13.20 -27.15 -6.47
CA LEU A 294 -13.72 -25.86 -6.89
C LEU A 294 -15.06 -26.01 -7.64
N CYS A 295 -16.17 -25.94 -6.92
CA CYS A 295 -17.52 -25.86 -7.48
C CYS A 295 -18.52 -25.25 -6.49
N SER A 296 -19.64 -24.76 -7.02
CA SER A 296 -20.76 -24.30 -6.20
C SER A 296 -21.29 -25.47 -5.34
N GLY A 297 -21.43 -25.23 -4.03
CA GLY A 297 -21.88 -26.24 -3.06
C GLY A 297 -20.86 -27.32 -2.72
N CYS A 298 -19.58 -27.11 -3.07
CA CYS A 298 -18.49 -28.03 -2.74
C CYS A 298 -17.63 -27.47 -1.62
N ARG A 299 -17.03 -28.37 -0.83
CA ARG A 299 -16.01 -28.04 0.18
C ARG A 299 -14.67 -27.71 -0.48
N TYR A 300 -14.22 -26.47 -0.31
CA TYR A 300 -12.90 -26.02 -0.77
C TYR A 300 -12.39 -24.82 0.02
N ILE A 301 -11.06 -24.64 0.00
CA ILE A 301 -10.36 -23.43 0.43
C ILE A 301 -9.70 -22.83 -0.79
N THR A 302 -9.85 -21.52 -1.00
CA THR A 302 -9.13 -20.76 -2.02
C THR A 302 -8.19 -19.76 -1.37
N HIS A 303 -6.95 -19.71 -1.83
CA HIS A 303 -5.91 -18.76 -1.44
C HIS A 303 -5.00 -18.46 -2.63
N ASN A 304 -3.93 -17.69 -2.46
CA ASN A 304 -2.82 -17.66 -3.44
C ASN A 304 -1.65 -18.49 -2.91
N SER A 305 -1.20 -19.45 -3.71
CA SER A 305 0.00 -20.24 -3.47
C SER A 305 1.27 -19.38 -3.65
N PRO A 306 2.43 -19.84 -3.16
CA PRO A 306 3.70 -19.15 -3.42
C PRO A 306 3.96 -19.00 -4.94
N ALA A 307 3.54 -19.98 -5.75
CA ALA A 307 3.67 -19.90 -7.20
C ALA A 307 2.82 -18.76 -7.80
N THR A 308 1.59 -18.59 -7.34
CA THR A 308 0.72 -17.49 -7.80
C THR A 308 1.17 -16.13 -7.29
N ILE A 309 1.64 -16.03 -6.04
CA ILE A 309 2.25 -14.79 -5.52
C ILE A 309 3.48 -14.39 -6.34
N GLU A 310 4.35 -15.34 -6.67
CA GLU A 310 5.52 -15.09 -7.53
C GLU A 310 5.10 -14.64 -8.93
N LYS A 311 4.10 -15.30 -9.52
CA LYS A 311 3.57 -14.97 -10.85
C LYS A 311 2.94 -13.57 -10.89
N LYS A 312 2.16 -13.20 -9.88
CA LYS A 312 1.59 -11.85 -9.73
C LYS A 312 2.67 -10.79 -9.49
N SER A 313 3.72 -11.14 -8.75
CA SER A 313 4.86 -10.25 -8.55
C SER A 313 5.62 -9.98 -9.86
N ARG A 314 5.81 -10.99 -10.72
CA ARG A 314 6.35 -10.79 -12.08
C ARG A 314 5.45 -9.93 -12.95
N LEU A 315 4.14 -10.13 -12.87
CA LEU A 315 3.15 -9.30 -13.56
C LEU A 315 3.27 -7.83 -13.12
N ALA A 316 3.34 -7.57 -11.82
CA ALA A 316 3.55 -6.24 -11.28
C ALA A 316 4.88 -5.64 -11.74
N ALA A 317 5.98 -6.40 -11.71
CA ALA A 317 7.29 -5.93 -12.20
C ALA A 317 7.27 -5.53 -13.69
N ALA A 318 6.36 -6.11 -14.48
CA ALA A 318 6.19 -5.81 -15.91
C ALA A 318 5.26 -4.63 -16.20
N LYS A 319 4.26 -4.36 -15.33
CA LYS A 319 3.17 -3.41 -15.62
C LYS A 319 3.00 -2.26 -14.60
N ALA A 320 3.57 -2.40 -13.42
CA ALA A 320 3.28 -1.57 -12.26
C ALA A 320 4.57 -1.23 -11.48
N GLY A 321 4.45 -0.37 -10.48
CA GLY A 321 5.56 0.13 -9.67
C GLY A 321 5.94 -0.83 -8.55
N GLY A 322 5.05 -1.79 -8.25
CA GLY A 322 5.25 -2.65 -7.09
C GLY A 322 4.10 -3.57 -6.75
N VAL A 323 4.23 -4.20 -5.59
CA VAL A 323 3.21 -5.05 -4.98
C VAL A 323 2.86 -4.59 -3.57
N MET A 324 1.66 -4.93 -3.13
CA MET A 324 1.15 -4.71 -1.79
C MET A 324 0.66 -6.04 -1.22
N VAL A 325 0.77 -6.22 0.09
CA VAL A 325 0.33 -7.43 0.78
C VAL A 325 -0.65 -7.10 1.91
N TRP A 326 -1.80 -7.79 1.89
CA TRP A 326 -2.73 -7.88 3.02
C TRP A 326 -2.73 -9.31 3.60
N GLU A 327 -2.31 -9.55 4.84
CA GLU A 327 -1.39 -8.71 5.63
C GLU A 327 -0.28 -9.58 6.22
N LEU A 328 0.78 -8.94 6.70
CA LEU A 328 2.09 -9.59 6.88
C LEU A 328 2.11 -10.68 7.94
N SER A 329 1.27 -10.60 8.97
CA SER A 329 1.26 -11.61 10.05
C SER A 329 0.83 -13.00 9.58
N GLN A 330 0.20 -13.08 8.40
CA GLN A 330 -0.45 -14.27 7.89
C GLN A 330 0.48 -15.19 7.09
N ASP A 331 1.70 -14.75 6.76
CA ASP A 331 2.68 -15.64 6.12
C ASP A 331 3.16 -16.71 7.11
N THR A 332 3.69 -17.79 6.55
CA THR A 332 4.35 -18.91 7.25
C THR A 332 5.63 -18.50 7.98
N PRO A 333 6.08 -19.26 9.00
CA PRO A 333 7.34 -19.00 9.70
C PRO A 333 8.59 -18.97 8.80
N ASP A 334 8.58 -19.68 7.68
CA ASP A 334 9.66 -19.70 6.69
C ASP A 334 9.50 -18.63 5.59
N HIS A 335 8.52 -17.74 5.74
CA HIS A 335 8.25 -16.59 4.87
C HIS A 335 8.03 -16.99 3.41
N ALA A 336 7.25 -18.07 3.19
CA ALA A 336 7.07 -18.65 1.87
C ALA A 336 6.49 -17.67 0.85
N LEU A 337 5.52 -16.84 1.25
CA LEU A 337 4.91 -15.85 0.35
C LEU A 337 5.80 -14.62 0.17
N THR A 338 6.43 -14.11 1.23
CA THR A 338 7.41 -13.03 1.11
C THR A 338 8.58 -13.40 0.20
N LYS A 339 9.12 -14.62 0.31
CA LYS A 339 10.17 -15.12 -0.60
C LYS A 339 9.67 -15.28 -2.04
N ALA A 340 8.38 -15.61 -2.23
CA ALA A 340 7.79 -15.65 -3.56
C ALA A 340 7.72 -14.26 -4.20
N ILE A 341 7.42 -13.22 -3.40
CA ILE A 341 7.50 -11.82 -3.84
C ILE A 341 8.92 -11.48 -4.26
N GLU A 342 9.92 -11.81 -3.44
CA GLU A 342 11.33 -11.58 -3.73
C GLU A 342 11.73 -12.15 -5.10
N ARG A 343 11.43 -13.44 -5.32
CA ARG A 343 11.73 -14.13 -6.60
C ARG A 343 10.97 -13.57 -7.79
N GLY A 344 9.75 -13.07 -7.58
CA GLY A 344 8.95 -12.51 -8.66
C GLY A 344 9.37 -11.09 -9.05
N LEU A 345 9.94 -10.34 -8.11
CA LEU A 345 10.45 -8.97 -8.35
C LEU A 345 11.93 -8.95 -8.75
N SER A 346 12.69 -9.99 -8.47
CA SER A 346 14.05 -10.16 -8.99
C SER A 346 14.00 -10.32 -10.50
N ARG A 347 14.58 -9.35 -11.23
CA ARG A 347 14.82 -9.46 -12.68
C ARG A 347 16.00 -10.38 -12.91
N GLU A 348 15.76 -11.69 -12.90
CA GLU A 348 16.69 -12.68 -13.47
C GLU A 348 16.45 -12.85 -14.96
#